data_AF-A0A524I530-F1
#
_entry.id   AF-A0A524I530-F1
#
_cell.length_a   1.000
_cell.length_b   1.000
_cell.length_c   1.000
_cell.angle_alpha   90.00
_cell.angle_beta   90.00
_cell.angle_gamma   90.00
#
_symmetry.space_group_name_H-M   'P 1'
#
loop_
_entity.id
_entity.type
_entity.pdbx_description
1 polymer ?
#
loop_
_entity_poly.entity_id
_entity_poly.type
_entity_poly.pdbx_seq_one_letter_code
_entity_poly.pdbx_strand_id
1 'polypeptide(L)'
;MFRLLLRSGADITEFNTVRKHLSSVKGGRMARAAYPARVWALMLSDVPGDDPSVIASGPFSPDPATYGDARKVLVERKLYDAIPDAVRAHIEAGVSGRIPETPKPGDPALERVSLAVIGSNRVAIDAAADAARKEGVGTVRILPGFLRGEARECARAFVKELRKAKASAFKGRAVVLIAGGETTVKVRGKGKGGRNQEFALSAAVEMDGMPGMAVLSCGTDGVDGPTDCAGAFADGTTCSRAAALGFSPMDHLDRNDAYPFLQALSDLVVTGPTGTNVTDIAIGIAVPLETG
;
A
#
# COMPACT_ATOMS: atom_id res chain seq x y z
N MET A 1 -7.23 11.03 21.55
CA MET A 1 -7.89 11.36 20.27
C MET A 1 -7.67 10.29 19.19
N PHE A 2 -6.43 10.07 18.73
CA PHE A 2 -6.08 9.08 17.70
C PHE A 2 -6.73 7.69 17.93
N ARG A 3 -6.56 7.11 19.13
CA ARG A 3 -7.15 5.81 19.49
C ARG A 3 -8.68 5.80 19.50
N LEU A 4 -9.33 6.93 19.78
CA LEU A 4 -10.79 7.02 19.82
C LEU A 4 -11.37 6.98 18.41
N LEU A 5 -10.81 7.78 17.48
CA LEU A 5 -11.21 7.78 16.07
C LEU A 5 -10.99 6.42 15.39
N LEU A 6 -9.86 5.75 15.67
CA LEU A 6 -9.62 4.40 15.14
C LEU A 6 -10.66 3.39 15.63
N ARG A 7 -11.04 3.45 16.91
CA ARG A 7 -12.01 2.53 17.51
C ARG A 7 -13.45 2.80 17.09
N SER A 8 -13.77 4.01 16.63
CA SER A 8 -15.12 4.36 16.17
C SER A 8 -15.42 3.89 14.74
N GLY A 9 -14.46 3.27 14.06
CA GLY A 9 -14.59 2.90 12.64
C GLY A 9 -14.75 4.11 11.72
N ALA A 10 -14.15 5.25 12.10
CA ALA A 10 -14.09 6.40 11.21
C ALA A 10 -13.24 6.06 9.97
N ASP A 11 -13.71 6.44 8.79
CA ASP A 11 -12.93 6.26 7.57
C ASP A 11 -11.74 7.25 7.52
N ILE A 12 -10.85 7.06 6.54
CA ILE A 12 -9.64 7.87 6.42
C ILE A 12 -9.94 9.36 6.17
N THR A 13 -11.05 9.66 5.49
CA THR A 13 -11.48 11.03 5.19
C THR A 13 -11.95 11.73 6.46
N GLU A 14 -12.85 11.11 7.20
CA GLU A 14 -13.34 11.59 8.51
C GLU A 14 -12.19 11.76 9.50
N PHE A 15 -11.31 10.76 9.56
CA PHE A 15 -10.12 10.79 10.40
C PHE A 15 -9.22 11.99 10.05
N ASN A 16 -8.98 12.21 8.75
CA ASN A 16 -8.18 13.33 8.27
C ASN A 16 -8.83 14.68 8.53
N THR A 17 -10.15 14.79 8.35
CA THR A 17 -10.92 16.00 8.68
C THR A 17 -10.66 16.40 10.13
N VAL A 18 -10.87 15.51 11.09
CA VAL A 18 -10.65 15.85 12.50
C VAL A 18 -9.17 16.09 12.80
N ARG A 19 -8.27 15.27 12.25
CA ARG A 19 -6.82 15.40 12.48
C ARG A 19 -6.25 16.72 11.97
N LYS A 20 -6.71 17.21 10.81
CA LYS A 20 -6.30 18.50 10.26
C LYS A 20 -6.75 19.63 11.19
N HIS A 21 -7.98 19.60 11.69
CA HIS A 21 -8.54 20.63 12.58
C HIS A 21 -8.03 20.61 14.02
N LEU A 22 -7.16 19.67 14.38
CA LEU A 22 -6.52 19.60 15.71
C LEU A 22 -5.00 19.81 15.67
N SER A 23 -4.46 20.22 14.52
CA SER A 23 -3.02 20.26 14.27
C SER A 23 -2.58 21.66 13.84
N SER A 24 -1.47 22.14 14.40
CA SER A 24 -0.87 23.43 14.01
C SER A 24 -0.18 23.38 12.63
N VAL A 25 0.09 22.19 12.07
CA VAL A 25 0.91 22.03 10.86
C VAL A 25 0.20 21.37 9.68
N LYS A 26 -0.96 20.73 9.91
CA LYS A 26 -1.66 19.94 8.86
C LYS A 26 -2.71 20.80 8.14
N GLY A 27 -3.25 20.30 7.03
CA GLY A 27 -4.31 20.97 6.28
C GLY A 27 -3.92 22.38 5.85
N GLY A 28 -2.76 22.52 5.22
CA GLY A 28 -2.24 23.77 4.68
C GLY A 28 -1.57 24.69 5.71
N ARG A 29 -1.64 24.40 7.01
CA ARG A 29 -1.11 25.33 8.02
C ARG A 29 0.41 25.53 7.98
N MET A 30 1.19 24.58 7.45
CA MET A 30 2.61 24.84 7.17
C MET A 30 2.82 25.82 6.02
N ALA A 31 1.95 25.79 4.99
CA ALA A 31 1.97 26.82 3.95
C ALA A 31 1.70 28.21 4.55
N ARG A 32 0.71 28.31 5.44
CA ARG A 32 0.41 29.56 6.16
C ARG A 32 1.57 30.02 7.05
N ALA A 33 2.23 29.10 7.75
CA ALA A 33 3.39 29.43 8.57
C ALA A 33 4.61 29.87 7.75
N ALA A 34 4.77 29.36 6.53
CA ALA A 34 5.86 29.72 5.63
C ALA A 34 5.61 31.02 4.86
N TYR A 35 4.35 31.43 4.69
CA TYR A 35 3.98 32.64 3.95
C TYR A 35 4.69 33.89 4.54
N PRO A 36 5.29 34.77 3.70
CA PRO A 36 5.19 34.84 2.24
C PRO A 36 6.31 34.13 1.46
N ALA A 37 7.10 33.26 2.09
CA ALA A 37 8.18 32.54 1.42
C ALA A 37 7.67 31.59 0.32
N ARG A 38 8.53 31.32 -0.68
CA ARG A 38 8.26 30.31 -1.70
C ARG A 38 8.65 28.93 -1.18
N VAL A 39 7.76 27.95 -1.34
CA VAL A 39 7.93 26.58 -0.84
C VAL A 39 7.90 25.60 -1.99
N TRP A 40 8.87 24.68 -2.01
CA TRP A 40 8.83 23.46 -2.82
C TRP A 40 8.70 22.26 -1.89
N ALA A 41 7.58 21.54 -1.98
CA ALA A 41 7.38 20.30 -1.24
C ALA A 41 7.56 19.11 -2.19
N LEU A 42 8.66 18.37 -1.98
CA LEU A 42 8.95 17.14 -2.69
C LEU A 42 8.50 15.96 -1.83
N MET A 43 7.67 15.08 -2.38
CA MET A 43 6.95 14.06 -1.63
C MET A 43 7.29 12.65 -2.11
N LEU A 44 7.46 11.75 -1.14
CA LEU A 44 7.38 10.31 -1.34
C LEU A 44 5.98 9.87 -0.87
N SER A 45 5.25 9.19 -1.75
CA SER A 45 3.86 8.81 -1.52
C SER A 45 3.72 7.32 -1.28
N ASP A 46 3.20 6.98 -0.10
CA ASP A 46 2.62 5.70 0.27
C ASP A 46 1.08 5.72 0.17
N VAL A 47 0.50 6.81 -0.36
CA VAL A 47 -0.94 7.02 -0.41
C VAL A 47 -1.50 6.58 -1.76
N PRO A 48 -2.54 5.73 -1.79
CA PRO A 48 -3.22 5.40 -3.03
C PRO A 48 -3.71 6.64 -3.78
N GLY A 49 -3.31 6.79 -5.04
CA GLY A 49 -3.67 7.92 -5.88
C GLY A 49 -2.81 9.18 -5.71
N ASP A 50 -1.80 9.15 -4.85
CA ASP A 50 -0.78 10.20 -4.70
C ASP A 50 -1.33 11.60 -4.39
N ASP A 51 -2.51 11.70 -3.76
CA ASP A 51 -3.13 12.99 -3.41
C ASP A 51 -2.31 13.74 -2.35
N PRO A 52 -1.71 14.91 -2.68
CA PRO A 52 -0.92 15.70 -1.74
C PRO A 52 -1.71 16.14 -0.50
N SER A 53 -3.03 16.29 -0.61
CA SER A 53 -3.91 16.69 0.52
C SER A 53 -4.03 15.62 1.60
N VAL A 54 -3.67 14.37 1.25
CA VAL A 54 -3.71 13.19 2.12
C VAL A 54 -2.30 12.86 2.62
N ILE A 55 -1.27 12.97 1.77
CA ILE A 55 0.14 12.75 2.14
C ILE A 55 0.51 13.64 3.34
N ALA A 56 0.95 13.03 4.44
CA ALA A 56 1.22 13.71 5.71
C ALA A 56 0.06 14.60 6.24
N SER A 57 -1.19 14.35 5.80
CA SER A 57 -2.37 15.22 6.00
C SER A 57 -2.28 16.60 5.35
N GLY A 58 -1.59 16.71 4.22
CA GLY A 58 -1.53 17.90 3.39
C GLY A 58 -1.04 19.15 4.13
N PRO A 59 0.15 19.16 4.77
CA PRO A 59 0.65 20.33 5.47
C PRO A 59 0.80 21.57 4.59
N PHE A 60 1.01 21.35 3.28
CA PHE A 60 1.15 22.38 2.26
C PHE A 60 0.02 22.36 1.21
N SER A 61 -1.08 21.66 1.49
CA SER A 61 -2.22 21.51 0.58
C SER A 61 -3.46 22.20 1.15
N PRO A 62 -4.38 22.69 0.31
CA PRO A 62 -5.65 23.21 0.80
C PRO A 62 -6.44 22.12 1.53
N ASP A 63 -7.23 22.54 2.50
CA ASP A 63 -8.19 21.70 3.19
C ASP A 63 -9.60 22.26 2.97
N PRO A 64 -10.45 21.62 2.16
CA PRO A 64 -11.82 22.09 1.93
C PRO A 64 -12.72 21.88 3.15
N ALA A 65 -12.38 20.95 4.05
CA ALA A 65 -13.16 20.67 5.25
C ALA A 65 -13.06 21.80 6.27
N THR A 66 -14.03 21.85 7.18
CA THR A 66 -14.17 22.89 8.20
C THR A 66 -14.18 22.33 9.62
N TYR A 67 -14.05 23.21 10.62
CA TYR A 67 -14.32 22.85 12.01
C TYR A 67 -15.76 22.33 12.21
N GLY A 68 -16.72 22.79 11.40
CA GLY A 68 -18.08 22.27 11.38
C GLY A 68 -18.12 20.80 10.97
N ASP A 69 -17.39 20.43 9.92
CA ASP A 69 -17.26 19.04 9.48
C ASP A 69 -16.54 18.18 10.52
N ALA A 70 -15.47 18.69 11.13
CA ALA A 70 -14.77 18.00 12.21
C ALA A 70 -15.70 17.74 13.41
N ARG A 71 -16.49 18.73 13.81
CA ARG A 71 -17.52 18.58 14.86
C ARG A 71 -18.57 17.55 14.46
N LYS A 72 -19.06 17.59 13.23
CA LYS A 72 -20.05 16.64 12.71
C LYS A 72 -19.53 15.21 12.80
N VAL A 73 -18.31 14.95 12.35
CA VAL A 73 -17.66 13.63 12.48
C VAL A 73 -17.61 13.17 13.94
N LEU A 74 -17.22 14.04 14.86
CA LEU A 74 -17.16 13.71 16.29
C LEU A 74 -18.52 13.31 16.86
N VAL A 75 -19.58 13.99 16.46
CA VAL A 75 -20.95 13.70 16.89
C VAL A 75 -21.47 12.39 16.28
N GLU A 76 -21.35 12.24 14.95
CA GLU A 76 -21.84 11.06 14.23
C GLU A 76 -21.11 9.77 14.67
N ARG A 77 -19.83 9.88 15.02
CA ARG A 77 -19.04 8.78 15.57
C ARG A 77 -19.20 8.59 17.08
N LYS A 78 -20.10 9.33 17.73
CA LYS A 78 -20.39 9.30 19.18
C LYS A 78 -19.14 9.52 20.04
N LEU A 79 -18.20 10.31 19.54
CA LEU A 79 -16.94 10.65 20.20
C LEU A 79 -16.98 12.00 20.90
N TYR A 80 -17.91 12.87 20.53
CA TYR A 80 -17.97 14.25 21.02
C TYR A 80 -17.94 14.32 22.55
N ASP A 81 -18.63 13.41 23.25
CA ASP A 81 -18.63 13.37 24.72
C ASP A 81 -17.44 12.65 25.35
N ALA A 82 -16.74 11.82 24.56
CA ALA A 82 -15.60 11.03 25.01
C ALA A 82 -14.24 11.72 24.78
N ILE A 83 -14.20 12.82 24.03
CA ILE A 83 -12.96 13.58 23.81
C ILE A 83 -12.63 14.48 25.01
N PRO A 84 -11.34 14.78 25.25
CA PRO A 84 -10.95 15.72 26.30
C PRO A 84 -11.56 17.11 26.10
N ASP A 85 -11.89 17.80 27.20
CA ASP A 85 -12.53 19.12 27.17
C ASP A 85 -11.73 20.16 26.39
N ALA A 86 -10.40 20.12 26.45
CA ALA A 86 -9.53 21.00 25.66
C ALA A 86 -9.73 20.82 24.15
N VAL A 87 -9.95 19.60 23.68
CA VAL A 87 -10.21 19.29 22.26
C VAL A 87 -11.60 19.80 21.87
N ARG A 88 -12.60 19.56 22.72
CA ARG A 88 -13.96 20.05 22.48
C ARG A 88 -14.00 21.57 22.42
N ALA A 89 -13.37 22.23 23.39
CA ALA A 89 -13.26 23.69 23.44
C ALA A 89 -12.55 24.27 22.21
N HIS A 90 -11.49 23.60 21.72
CA HIS A 90 -10.81 24.00 20.50
C HIS A 90 -11.72 23.89 19.26
N ILE A 91 -12.42 22.77 19.08
CA ILE A 91 -13.36 22.59 17.97
C ILE A 91 -14.49 23.63 18.04
N GLU A 92 -15.09 23.86 19.20
CA GLU A 92 -16.15 24.86 19.36
C GLU A 92 -15.66 26.29 19.15
N ALA A 93 -14.41 26.61 19.53
CA ALA A 93 -13.79 27.88 19.19
C ALA A 93 -13.64 28.06 17.68
N GLY A 94 -13.29 26.98 16.96
CA GLY A 94 -13.21 26.99 15.50
C GLY A 94 -14.57 27.13 14.82
N VAL A 95 -15.57 26.38 15.27
CA VAL A 95 -16.95 26.47 14.79
C VAL A 95 -17.53 27.88 15.01
N SER A 96 -17.21 28.51 16.13
CA SER A 96 -17.65 29.89 16.43
C SER A 96 -16.79 30.97 15.76
N GLY A 97 -15.81 30.62 14.93
CA GLY A 97 -14.92 31.57 14.26
C GLY A 97 -13.92 32.30 15.16
N ARG A 98 -13.73 31.87 16.42
CA ARG A 98 -12.75 32.47 17.36
C ARG A 98 -11.31 32.11 17.02
N ILE A 99 -11.10 31.00 16.30
CA ILE A 99 -9.80 30.62 15.75
C ILE A 99 -9.94 30.45 14.24
N PRO A 100 -8.88 30.78 13.47
CA PRO A 100 -8.94 30.73 12.03
C PRO A 100 -9.02 29.29 11.52
N GLU A 101 -9.71 29.14 10.40
CA GLU A 101 -9.86 27.87 9.72
C GLU A 101 -8.54 27.39 9.08
N THR A 102 -8.41 26.09 8.78
CA THR A 102 -7.38 25.57 7.86
C THR A 102 -7.41 26.33 6.52
N PRO A 103 -6.24 26.61 5.89
CA PRO A 103 -6.19 27.18 4.55
C PRO A 103 -7.13 26.50 3.55
N LYS A 104 -8.08 27.29 3.05
CA LYS A 104 -9.09 26.84 2.09
C LYS A 104 -8.52 26.91 0.66
N PRO A 105 -9.15 26.22 -0.32
CA PRO A 105 -8.85 26.47 -1.72
C PRO A 105 -8.92 27.98 -2.03
N GLY A 106 -7.84 28.53 -2.59
CA GLY A 106 -7.70 29.97 -2.86
C GLY A 106 -7.09 30.82 -1.73
N ASP A 107 -6.68 30.24 -0.61
CA ASP A 107 -5.94 30.98 0.44
C ASP A 107 -4.59 31.49 -0.12
N PRO A 108 -4.26 32.80 0.00
CA PRO A 108 -3.01 33.38 -0.51
C PRO A 108 -1.74 32.68 0.00
N ALA A 109 -1.81 32.04 1.17
CA ALA A 109 -0.70 31.25 1.71
C ALA A 109 -0.28 30.09 0.80
N LEU A 110 -1.17 29.60 -0.07
CA LEU A 110 -0.94 28.47 -0.95
C LEU A 110 -0.40 28.87 -2.32
N GLU A 111 -0.51 30.15 -2.73
CA GLU A 111 -0.12 30.63 -4.07
C GLU A 111 1.37 30.44 -4.36
N ARG A 112 2.21 30.44 -3.31
CA ARG A 112 3.67 30.30 -3.42
C ARG A 112 4.18 28.89 -3.11
N VAL A 113 3.28 27.92 -3.03
CA VAL A 113 3.60 26.52 -2.79
C VAL A 113 3.59 25.75 -4.11
N SER A 114 4.67 25.01 -4.37
CA SER A 114 4.75 24.04 -5.45
C SER A 114 4.89 22.65 -4.86
N LEU A 115 4.02 21.73 -5.28
CA LEU A 115 3.96 20.35 -4.79
C LEU A 115 4.40 19.40 -5.91
N ALA A 116 5.31 18.47 -5.61
CA ALA A 116 5.73 17.44 -6.55
C ALA A 116 5.88 16.09 -5.83
N VAL A 117 5.18 15.07 -6.33
CA VAL A 117 5.42 13.68 -5.92
C VAL A 117 6.59 13.16 -6.74
N ILE A 118 7.71 12.90 -6.08
CA ILE A 118 8.97 12.48 -6.72
C ILE A 118 9.24 10.98 -6.56
N GLY A 119 8.48 10.31 -5.70
CA GLY A 119 8.47 8.86 -5.58
C GLY A 119 7.09 8.39 -5.15
N SER A 120 6.60 7.35 -5.81
CA SER A 120 5.34 6.68 -5.47
C SER A 120 5.34 5.26 -5.98
N ASN A 121 4.29 4.50 -5.65
CA ASN A 121 4.14 3.14 -6.14
C ASN A 121 4.19 3.09 -7.68
N ARG A 122 3.63 4.13 -8.33
CA ARG A 122 3.64 4.27 -9.79
C ARG A 122 5.06 4.33 -10.34
N VAL A 123 5.93 5.14 -9.73
CA VAL A 123 7.34 5.25 -10.13
C VAL A 123 8.04 3.90 -10.02
N ALA A 124 7.76 3.14 -8.95
CA ALA A 124 8.39 1.85 -8.72
C ALA A 124 7.94 0.76 -9.71
N ILE A 125 6.64 0.68 -10.02
CA ILE A 125 6.13 -0.30 -11.01
C ILE A 125 6.53 0.07 -12.45
N ASP A 126 6.63 1.35 -12.78
CA ASP A 126 7.15 1.80 -14.08
C ASP A 126 8.64 1.45 -14.22
N ALA A 127 9.45 1.64 -13.17
CA ALA A 127 10.85 1.23 -13.16
C ALA A 127 11.04 -0.29 -13.31
N ALA A 128 10.21 -1.10 -12.64
CA ALA A 128 10.20 -2.56 -12.82
C ALA A 128 9.83 -2.96 -14.26
N ALA A 129 8.90 -2.23 -14.89
CA ALA A 129 8.51 -2.48 -16.27
C ALA A 129 9.64 -2.17 -17.26
N ASP A 130 10.36 -1.08 -17.02
CA ASP A 130 11.52 -0.71 -17.84
C ASP A 130 12.67 -1.70 -17.69
N ALA A 131 12.90 -2.22 -16.48
CA ALA A 131 13.85 -3.32 -16.26
C ALA A 131 13.45 -4.57 -17.06
N ALA A 132 12.19 -5.01 -16.97
CA ALA A 132 11.69 -6.16 -17.74
C ALA A 132 11.82 -5.98 -19.25
N ARG A 133 11.57 -4.77 -19.77
CA ARG A 133 11.75 -4.47 -21.21
C ARG A 133 13.19 -4.58 -21.66
N LYS A 134 14.15 -4.16 -20.82
CA LYS A 134 15.59 -4.26 -21.11
C LYS A 134 16.08 -5.70 -21.19
N GLU A 135 15.45 -6.62 -20.46
CA GLU A 135 15.72 -8.07 -20.52
C GLU A 135 15.13 -8.75 -21.78
N GLY A 136 14.52 -8.02 -22.72
CA GLY A 136 14.02 -8.58 -23.98
C GLY A 136 12.70 -9.35 -23.88
N VAL A 137 11.99 -9.21 -22.75
CA VAL A 137 10.67 -9.82 -22.50
C VAL A 137 9.69 -9.49 -23.63
N GLY A 138 8.91 -10.47 -24.07
CA GLY A 138 7.98 -10.30 -25.21
C GLY A 138 6.76 -9.45 -24.89
N THR A 139 6.30 -9.44 -23.65
CA THR A 139 5.14 -8.63 -23.22
C THR A 139 5.31 -8.19 -21.77
N VAL A 140 5.13 -6.89 -21.52
CA VAL A 140 5.12 -6.31 -20.16
C VAL A 140 3.78 -5.61 -19.94
N ARG A 141 3.04 -6.03 -18.91
CA ARG A 141 1.73 -5.44 -18.53
C ARG A 141 1.81 -4.88 -17.11
N ILE A 142 1.43 -3.62 -16.96
CA ILE A 142 1.37 -2.95 -15.66
C ILE A 142 -0.09 -2.93 -15.20
N LEU A 143 -0.32 -3.24 -13.93
CA LEU A 143 -1.62 -3.29 -13.24
C LEU A 143 -1.58 -2.35 -12.02
N PRO A 144 -1.74 -1.02 -12.22
CA PRO A 144 -1.67 -0.05 -11.13
C PRO A 144 -2.85 -0.22 -10.17
N GLY A 145 -2.57 -0.21 -8.86
CA GLY A 145 -3.60 -0.34 -7.81
C GLY A 145 -4.29 -1.71 -7.76
N PHE A 146 -3.75 -2.71 -8.45
CA PHE A 146 -4.28 -4.07 -8.48
C PHE A 146 -4.14 -4.77 -7.11
N LEU A 147 -3.07 -4.45 -6.38
CA LEU A 147 -2.86 -4.94 -5.02
C LEU A 147 -3.81 -4.16 -4.10
N ARG A 148 -5.04 -4.65 -3.94
CA ARG A 148 -6.05 -4.05 -3.07
C ARG A 148 -7.02 -5.12 -2.57
N GLY A 149 -7.19 -5.17 -1.25
CA GLY A 149 -8.06 -6.16 -0.60
C GLY A 149 -7.25 -7.26 0.06
N GLU A 150 -7.80 -8.46 0.12
CA GLU A 150 -7.19 -9.59 0.80
C GLU A 150 -6.06 -10.21 -0.04
N ALA A 151 -4.88 -10.44 0.57
CA ALA A 151 -3.66 -10.85 -0.12
C ALA A 151 -3.81 -12.14 -0.95
N ARG A 152 -4.49 -13.16 -0.43
CA ARG A 152 -4.72 -14.46 -1.11
C ARG A 152 -5.67 -14.32 -2.28
N GLU A 153 -6.73 -13.53 -2.11
CA GLU A 153 -7.68 -13.24 -3.18
C GLU A 153 -7.01 -12.48 -4.32
N CYS A 154 -6.19 -11.47 -3.99
CA CYS A 154 -5.35 -10.76 -4.95
C CYS A 154 -4.37 -11.70 -5.66
N ALA A 155 -3.71 -12.61 -4.94
CA ALA A 155 -2.77 -13.57 -5.53
C ALA A 155 -3.45 -14.48 -6.55
N ARG A 156 -4.62 -15.05 -6.22
CA ARG A 156 -5.43 -15.85 -7.14
C ARG A 156 -5.80 -15.06 -8.40
N ALA A 157 -6.26 -13.82 -8.23
CA ALA A 157 -6.60 -12.97 -9.37
C ALA A 157 -5.36 -12.66 -10.23
N PHE A 158 -4.22 -12.40 -9.59
CA PHE A 158 -2.96 -12.11 -10.27
C PHE A 158 -2.46 -13.29 -11.09
N VAL A 159 -2.42 -14.49 -10.51
CA VAL A 159 -2.02 -15.72 -11.21
C VAL A 159 -2.97 -16.02 -12.37
N LYS A 160 -4.27 -15.79 -12.22
CA LYS A 160 -5.24 -15.93 -13.31
C LYS A 160 -4.93 -14.98 -14.47
N GLU A 161 -4.60 -13.72 -14.20
CA GLU A 161 -4.20 -12.76 -15.25
C GLU A 161 -2.86 -13.14 -15.89
N LEU A 162 -1.91 -13.63 -15.11
CA LEU A 162 -0.62 -14.13 -15.61
C LEU A 162 -0.81 -15.32 -16.56
N ARG A 163 -1.67 -16.27 -16.22
CA ARG A 163 -2.03 -17.42 -17.06
C ARG A 163 -2.69 -16.99 -18.38
N LYS A 164 -3.63 -16.04 -18.32
CA LYS A 164 -4.25 -15.49 -19.53
C LYS A 164 -3.21 -14.83 -20.44
N ALA A 165 -2.33 -14.02 -19.86
CA ALA A 165 -1.29 -13.35 -20.62
C ALA A 165 -0.30 -14.35 -21.24
N LYS A 166 0.09 -15.40 -20.50
CA LYS A 166 0.89 -16.53 -21.02
C LYS A 166 0.22 -17.20 -22.22
N ALA A 167 -1.08 -17.48 -22.13
CA ALA A 167 -1.82 -18.16 -23.19
C ALA A 167 -1.93 -17.35 -24.50
N SER A 168 -1.90 -16.02 -24.41
CA SER A 168 -1.95 -15.12 -25.56
C SER A 168 -0.57 -14.71 -26.11
N ALA A 169 0.52 -15.17 -25.48
CA ALA A 169 1.87 -14.76 -25.85
C ALA A 169 2.49 -15.65 -26.93
N PHE A 170 3.44 -15.07 -27.68
CA PHE A 170 4.25 -15.82 -28.62
C PHE A 170 5.09 -16.88 -27.89
N LYS A 171 5.15 -18.09 -28.45
CA LYS A 171 5.96 -19.19 -27.91
C LYS A 171 7.43 -18.77 -27.75
N GLY A 172 8.06 -19.24 -26.67
CA GLY A 172 9.46 -18.91 -26.35
C GLY A 172 9.69 -17.50 -25.82
N ARG A 173 8.68 -16.61 -25.79
CA ARG A 173 8.83 -15.24 -25.27
C ARG A 173 8.15 -15.07 -23.92
N ALA A 174 8.93 -14.65 -22.93
CA ALA A 174 8.43 -14.39 -21.59
C ALA A 174 7.38 -13.27 -21.59
N VAL A 175 6.45 -13.37 -20.65
CA VAL A 175 5.46 -12.36 -20.28
C VAL A 175 5.70 -11.94 -18.85
N VAL A 176 5.68 -10.64 -18.60
CA VAL A 176 5.80 -10.05 -17.27
C VAL A 176 4.54 -9.26 -16.94
N LEU A 177 3.93 -9.57 -15.80
CA LEU A 177 2.90 -8.75 -15.17
C LEU A 177 3.49 -8.05 -13.95
N ILE A 178 3.20 -6.77 -13.79
CA ILE A 178 3.66 -5.97 -12.65
C ILE A 178 2.43 -5.32 -12.03
N ALA A 179 2.15 -5.64 -10.79
CA ALA A 179 1.08 -5.04 -10.00
C ALA A 179 1.68 -4.18 -8.89
N GLY A 180 0.96 -3.11 -8.56
CA GLY A 180 1.31 -2.23 -7.46
C GLY A 180 0.10 -1.90 -6.59
N GLY A 181 0.36 -1.44 -5.37
CA GLY A 181 -0.66 -1.09 -4.38
C GLY A 181 -0.30 -1.62 -3.00
N GLU A 182 -1.31 -2.01 -2.23
CA GLU A 182 -1.15 -2.53 -0.88
C GLU A 182 -2.27 -3.52 -0.56
N THR A 183 -1.89 -4.76 -0.23
CA THR A 183 -2.86 -5.77 0.22
C THR A 183 -3.03 -5.75 1.74
N THR A 184 -4.02 -6.50 2.22
CA THR A 184 -4.29 -6.69 3.64
C THR A 184 -4.39 -8.18 3.94
N VAL A 185 -4.12 -8.53 5.20
CA VAL A 185 -4.29 -9.90 5.71
C VAL A 185 -5.38 -9.87 6.77
N LYS A 186 -6.38 -10.73 6.62
CA LYS A 186 -7.31 -11.01 7.71
C LYS A 186 -6.70 -12.06 8.63
N VAL A 187 -6.10 -11.60 9.73
CA VAL A 187 -5.47 -12.48 10.72
C VAL A 187 -6.52 -13.33 11.44
N ARG A 188 -6.38 -14.65 11.35
CA ARG A 188 -7.23 -15.69 11.96
C ARG A 188 -6.44 -16.61 12.88
N GLY A 189 -5.20 -16.91 12.50
CA GLY A 189 -4.27 -17.74 13.26
C GLY A 189 -3.31 -16.95 14.15
N LYS A 190 -2.32 -17.67 14.69
CA LYS A 190 -1.23 -17.13 15.53
C LYS A 190 0.14 -17.26 14.86
N GLY A 191 0.16 -17.58 13.57
CA GLY A 191 1.37 -17.75 12.79
C GLY A 191 2.15 -16.45 12.59
N LYS A 192 3.31 -16.59 11.96
CA LYS A 192 4.17 -15.48 11.55
C LYS A 192 4.14 -15.32 10.03
N GLY A 193 4.00 -14.10 9.56
CA GLY A 193 4.00 -13.78 8.13
C GLY A 193 3.56 -12.35 7.87
N GLY A 194 3.57 -11.97 6.60
CA GLY A 194 3.05 -10.70 6.12
C GLY A 194 2.21 -10.87 4.87
N ARG A 195 1.70 -9.76 4.35
CA ARG A 195 0.78 -9.76 3.21
C ARG A 195 1.47 -10.18 1.92
N ASN A 196 2.74 -9.81 1.73
CA ASN A 196 3.51 -10.19 0.54
C ASN A 196 3.88 -11.67 0.58
N GLN A 197 4.22 -12.19 1.77
CA GLN A 197 4.44 -13.62 2.00
C GLN A 197 3.17 -14.45 1.78
N GLU A 198 2.02 -14.01 2.31
CA GLU A 198 0.73 -14.68 2.05
C GLU A 198 0.33 -14.62 0.57
N PHE A 199 0.61 -13.50 -0.10
CA PHE A 199 0.41 -13.38 -1.54
C PHE A 199 1.27 -14.41 -2.30
N ALA A 200 2.56 -14.50 -2.00
CA ALA A 200 3.47 -15.45 -2.65
C ALA A 200 3.05 -16.90 -2.39
N LEU A 201 2.73 -17.26 -1.13
CA LEU A 201 2.28 -18.60 -0.77
C LEU A 201 0.95 -18.98 -1.46
N SER A 202 0.00 -18.05 -1.49
CA SER A 202 -1.27 -18.27 -2.20
C SER A 202 -1.07 -18.35 -3.71
N ALA A 203 -0.14 -17.60 -4.28
CA ALA A 203 0.21 -17.71 -5.70
C ALA A 203 0.85 -19.07 -6.01
N ALA A 204 1.66 -19.60 -5.10
CA ALA A 204 2.26 -20.93 -5.21
C ALA A 204 1.21 -22.02 -5.39
N VAL A 205 0.14 -22.00 -4.58
CA VAL A 205 -0.98 -22.93 -4.68
C VAL A 205 -1.68 -22.85 -6.03
N GLU A 206 -1.87 -21.63 -6.56
CA GLU A 206 -2.55 -21.40 -7.84
C GLU A 206 -1.68 -21.76 -9.06
N MET A 207 -0.35 -21.81 -8.87
CA MET A 207 0.64 -22.18 -9.88
C MET A 207 1.16 -23.62 -9.74
N ASP A 208 0.63 -24.42 -8.82
CA ASP A 208 1.16 -25.75 -8.54
C ASP A 208 1.24 -26.62 -9.81
N GLY A 209 2.42 -27.20 -10.03
CA GLY A 209 2.70 -28.02 -11.22
C GLY A 209 2.75 -27.24 -12.54
N MET A 210 2.76 -25.91 -12.53
CA MET A 210 2.83 -25.08 -13.74
C MET A 210 4.28 -24.63 -14.02
N PRO A 211 5.03 -25.34 -14.89
CA PRO A 211 6.40 -24.95 -15.23
C PRO A 211 6.46 -23.61 -15.97
N GLY A 212 7.59 -22.93 -15.80
CA GLY A 212 7.86 -21.65 -16.44
C GLY A 212 6.96 -20.53 -15.93
N MET A 213 6.56 -20.57 -14.65
CA MET A 213 5.83 -19.49 -13.98
C MET A 213 6.45 -19.22 -12.61
N ALA A 214 6.65 -17.95 -12.30
CA ALA A 214 7.13 -17.48 -11.01
C ALA A 214 6.47 -16.15 -10.65
N VAL A 215 6.33 -15.89 -9.35
CA VAL A 215 5.77 -14.68 -8.77
C VAL A 215 6.69 -14.22 -7.65
N LEU A 216 6.93 -12.91 -7.58
CA LEU A 216 7.57 -12.20 -6.49
C LEU A 216 6.55 -11.21 -5.91
N SER A 217 6.47 -11.08 -4.59
CA SER A 217 5.75 -9.98 -3.94
C SER A 217 6.62 -9.42 -2.82
N CYS A 218 6.81 -8.10 -2.80
CA CYS A 218 7.64 -7.42 -1.79
C CYS A 218 7.09 -6.05 -1.40
N GLY A 219 7.24 -5.70 -0.12
CA GLY A 219 7.15 -4.34 0.38
C GLY A 219 8.41 -3.55 0.02
N THR A 220 8.22 -2.34 -0.52
CA THR A 220 9.35 -1.49 -0.95
C THR A 220 10.17 -0.91 0.20
N ASP A 221 9.67 -0.98 1.43
CA ASP A 221 10.38 -0.63 2.67
C ASP A 221 11.34 -1.73 3.16
N GLY A 222 11.25 -2.92 2.56
CA GLY A 222 12.06 -4.06 2.92
C GLY A 222 11.50 -4.88 4.08
N VAL A 223 10.27 -4.62 4.50
CA VAL A 223 9.62 -5.28 5.64
C VAL A 223 8.21 -5.75 5.26
N ASP A 224 7.88 -7.00 5.57
CA ASP A 224 6.55 -7.56 5.37
C ASP A 224 6.01 -8.19 6.66
N GLY A 225 5.01 -7.54 7.26
CA GLY A 225 4.47 -7.94 8.55
C GLY A 225 5.51 -7.85 9.69
N PRO A 226 5.32 -8.57 10.81
CA PRO A 226 6.29 -8.64 11.90
C PRO A 226 7.45 -9.62 11.57
N THR A 227 8.12 -9.39 10.44
CA THR A 227 9.22 -10.24 9.94
C THR A 227 10.44 -9.42 9.54
N ASP A 228 11.53 -10.09 9.18
CA ASP A 228 12.81 -9.50 8.77
C ASP A 228 13.04 -9.56 7.25
N CYS A 229 12.00 -9.88 6.47
CA CYS A 229 12.05 -9.96 5.02
C CYS A 229 11.08 -8.95 4.39
N ALA A 230 11.33 -8.61 3.13
CA ALA A 230 10.47 -7.74 2.33
C ALA A 230 9.23 -8.46 1.79
N GLY A 231 9.26 -9.79 1.79
CA GLY A 231 8.26 -10.62 1.14
C GLY A 231 8.86 -11.95 0.74
N ALA A 232 8.42 -12.49 -0.40
CA ALA A 232 8.86 -13.79 -0.90
C ALA A 232 8.62 -13.95 -2.40
N PHE A 233 9.25 -14.96 -2.97
CA PHE A 233 8.89 -15.47 -4.30
C PHE A 233 8.27 -16.87 -4.20
N ALA A 234 7.59 -17.28 -5.26
CA ALA A 234 7.04 -18.61 -5.42
C ALA A 234 7.00 -18.97 -6.90
N ASP A 235 7.25 -20.23 -7.22
CA ASP A 235 7.11 -20.80 -8.56
C ASP A 235 6.25 -22.06 -8.55
N GLY A 236 6.03 -22.65 -9.73
CA GLY A 236 5.25 -23.88 -9.88
C GLY A 236 5.83 -25.14 -9.23
N THR A 237 7.03 -25.07 -8.64
CA THR A 237 7.66 -26.17 -7.88
C THR A 237 7.54 -26.00 -6.36
N THR A 238 7.13 -24.82 -5.88
CA THR A 238 7.06 -24.48 -4.45
C THR A 238 6.26 -25.52 -3.64
N CYS A 239 5.08 -25.94 -4.14
CA CYS A 239 4.24 -26.91 -3.45
C CYS A 239 4.86 -28.31 -3.39
N SER A 240 5.56 -28.76 -4.45
CA SER A 240 6.24 -30.06 -4.42
C SER A 240 7.47 -30.05 -3.50
N ARG A 241 8.23 -28.94 -3.49
CA ARG A 241 9.33 -28.73 -2.52
C ARG A 241 8.80 -28.74 -1.07
N ALA A 242 7.67 -28.09 -0.82
CA ALA A 242 7.01 -28.08 0.50
C ALA A 242 6.56 -29.47 0.93
N ALA A 243 5.93 -30.23 0.04
CA ALA A 243 5.46 -31.59 0.32
C ALA A 243 6.62 -32.52 0.70
N ALA A 244 7.80 -32.36 0.06
CA ALA A 244 9.00 -33.13 0.41
C ALA A 244 9.52 -32.84 1.83
N LEU A 245 9.18 -31.68 2.42
CA LEU A 245 9.49 -31.30 3.80
C LEU A 245 8.33 -31.60 4.78
N GLY A 246 7.24 -32.19 4.30
CA GLY A 246 6.04 -32.46 5.10
C GLY A 246 5.18 -31.22 5.37
N PHE A 247 5.33 -30.15 4.58
CA PHE A 247 4.56 -28.92 4.73
C PHE A 247 3.30 -28.90 3.86
N SER A 248 2.22 -28.36 4.42
CA SER A 248 0.96 -28.12 3.71
C SER A 248 0.76 -26.62 3.47
N PRO A 249 0.79 -26.14 2.21
CA PRO A 249 0.57 -24.72 1.90
C PRO A 249 -0.76 -24.18 2.46
N MET A 250 -1.84 -24.97 2.35
CA MET A 250 -3.16 -24.57 2.83
C MET A 250 -3.23 -24.42 4.34
N ASP A 251 -2.60 -25.34 5.09
CA ASP A 251 -2.53 -25.25 6.55
C ASP A 251 -1.73 -24.04 7.03
N HIS A 252 -0.61 -23.72 6.36
CA HIS A 252 0.17 -22.51 6.66
C HIS A 252 -0.60 -21.23 6.33
N LEU A 253 -1.33 -21.20 5.22
CA LEU A 253 -2.24 -20.10 4.91
C LEU A 253 -3.30 -19.98 6.02
N ASP A 254 -4.05 -21.03 6.36
CA ASP A 254 -5.13 -20.95 7.35
C ASP A 254 -4.68 -20.46 8.74
N ARG A 255 -3.42 -20.73 9.12
CA ARG A 255 -2.81 -20.28 10.38
C ARG A 255 -2.12 -18.91 10.31
N ASN A 256 -2.12 -18.25 9.15
CA ASN A 256 -1.35 -17.02 8.86
C ASN A 256 0.14 -17.20 9.15
N ASP A 257 0.70 -18.34 8.72
CA ASP A 257 2.04 -18.81 9.08
C ASP A 257 2.95 -18.97 7.85
N ALA A 258 2.91 -18.01 6.94
CA ALA A 258 3.65 -18.05 5.68
C ALA A 258 5.17 -17.94 5.87
N TYR A 259 5.64 -17.22 6.89
CA TYR A 259 7.07 -16.99 7.12
C TYR A 259 7.87 -18.29 7.31
N PRO A 260 7.56 -19.17 8.30
CA PRO A 260 8.34 -20.39 8.49
C PRO A 260 8.23 -21.36 7.31
N PHE A 261 7.10 -21.38 6.60
CA PHE A 261 6.93 -22.16 5.37
C PHE A 261 7.94 -21.73 4.31
N LEU A 262 7.96 -20.43 3.98
CA LEU A 262 8.81 -19.88 2.94
C LEU A 262 10.29 -19.88 3.36
N GLN A 263 10.56 -19.75 4.66
CA GLN A 263 11.90 -19.87 5.22
C GLN A 263 12.50 -21.26 4.99
N ALA A 264 11.74 -22.33 5.27
CA ALA A 264 12.24 -23.69 5.07
C ALA A 264 12.55 -24.01 3.60
N LEU A 265 11.88 -23.33 2.67
CA LEU A 265 12.11 -23.45 1.22
C LEU A 265 13.21 -22.53 0.70
N SER A 266 13.74 -21.63 1.53
CA SER A 266 14.64 -20.54 1.11
C SER A 266 14.02 -19.60 0.06
N ASP A 267 12.72 -19.38 0.15
CA ASP A 267 11.94 -18.58 -0.81
C ASP A 267 11.65 -17.15 -0.32
N LEU A 268 12.14 -16.80 0.87
CA LEU A 268 12.03 -15.44 1.43
C LEU A 268 12.92 -14.44 0.68
N VAL A 269 12.45 -13.21 0.56
CA VAL A 269 13.20 -12.11 -0.06
C VAL A 269 13.66 -11.16 1.02
N VAL A 270 14.95 -11.20 1.35
CA VAL A 270 15.55 -10.36 2.40
C VAL A 270 16.36 -9.26 1.74
N THR A 271 15.85 -8.03 1.81
CA THR A 271 16.55 -6.83 1.32
C THR A 271 17.26 -6.05 2.43
N GLY A 272 16.83 -6.25 3.68
CA GLY A 272 17.05 -5.29 4.74
C GLY A 272 16.22 -4.00 4.53
N PRO A 273 16.28 -3.04 5.47
CA PRO A 273 15.57 -1.77 5.34
C PRO A 273 16.09 -0.99 4.13
N THR A 274 15.19 -0.61 3.24
CA THR A 274 15.56 0.08 1.97
C THR A 274 15.72 1.60 2.13
N GLY A 275 15.17 2.16 3.21
CA GLY A 275 15.15 3.60 3.47
C GLY A 275 14.07 4.38 2.69
N THR A 276 13.13 3.70 2.03
CA THR A 276 11.97 4.31 1.35
C THR A 276 10.71 3.49 1.61
N ASN A 277 9.52 4.04 1.34
CA ASN A 277 8.28 3.27 1.33
C ASN A 277 7.33 3.88 0.29
N VAL A 278 7.03 3.09 -0.73
CA VAL A 278 6.05 3.39 -1.78
C VAL A 278 5.15 2.18 -2.00
N THR A 279 4.78 1.52 -0.90
CA THR A 279 3.89 0.35 -0.79
C THR A 279 4.45 -0.93 -1.44
N ASP A 280 3.60 -1.88 -1.80
CA ASP A 280 3.99 -3.20 -2.33
C ASP A 280 4.09 -3.23 -3.85
N ILE A 281 4.92 -4.16 -4.36
CA ILE A 281 5.00 -4.55 -5.77
C ILE A 281 4.89 -6.07 -5.87
N ALA A 282 4.12 -6.55 -6.84
CA ALA A 282 4.11 -7.94 -7.24
C ALA A 282 4.52 -8.08 -8.71
N ILE A 283 5.45 -8.99 -9.00
CA ILE A 283 5.97 -9.26 -10.34
C ILE A 283 5.71 -10.73 -10.67
N GLY A 284 4.99 -10.99 -11.74
CA GLY A 284 4.74 -12.33 -12.25
C GLY A 284 5.44 -12.52 -13.58
N ILE A 285 6.18 -13.61 -13.73
CA ILE A 285 6.85 -14.00 -14.96
C ILE A 285 6.26 -15.32 -15.45
N ALA A 286 5.96 -15.41 -16.73
CA ALA A 286 5.50 -16.62 -17.36
C ALA A 286 6.17 -16.82 -18.73
N VAL A 287 6.72 -18.02 -18.97
CA VAL A 287 7.30 -18.42 -20.26
C VAL A 287 6.39 -19.48 -20.89
N PRO A 288 5.77 -19.21 -22.05
CA PRO A 288 5.08 -20.24 -22.82
C PRO A 288 6.11 -21.29 -23.25
N LEU A 289 5.89 -22.54 -22.85
CA LEU A 289 6.78 -23.64 -23.22
C LEU A 289 6.82 -23.79 -24.74
N GLU A 290 8.02 -23.97 -25.28
CA GLU A 290 8.19 -24.53 -26.62
C GLU A 290 7.72 -25.98 -26.55
N THR A 291 6.56 -26.27 -27.13
CA THR A 291 6.24 -27.64 -27.47
C THR A 291 7.21 -28.05 -28.56
N GLY A 292 8.12 -28.98 -28.25
CA GLY A 292 8.97 -29.63 -29.25
C GLY A 292 8.18 -30.33 -30.35
#